data_AF-A0A933XWK2-F1
#
_entry.id   AF-A0A933XWK2-F1
#
_cell.length_a   1.000
_cell.length_b   1.000
_cell.length_c   1.000
_cell.angle_alpha   90.00
_cell.angle_beta   90.00
_cell.angle_gamma   90.00
#
_symmetry.space_group_name_H-M   'P 1'
#
loop_
_entity.id
_entity.type
_entity.pdbx_description
1 polymer ?
#
loop_
_entity_poly.entity_id
_entity_poly.type
_entity_poly.pdbx_seq_one_letter_code
_entity_poly.pdbx_strand_id
1 'polypeptide(L)'
;MSRWLDKETWFARLPNAKSITVRMLMNHTSGLARYELDERFTADLVAQPDTTWSIEDRLKYLFDATPPFEAGKGWDYSDTNYIVLGAILEKLCERSLYDEVRARFLEPLELADTEPATQRELAHCAQGYAGAHDPLRIQDRVFDGEGHYAVNPQFEWTGGGFVTTARDLARWSAALYGGTVLDADGLARMQEAVDAPGLGRNVKYGLGVIVGESRLGRVLGHSGFFPGYVTEMGYLVDAQLAYGLQVNSSDFATWKRSPSSVLMELAALACAGATSSK
;
A
#
# COMPACT_ATOMS: atom_id res chain seq x y z
N MET A 1 -0.11 -6.44 21.28
CA MET A 1 -1.23 -6.96 20.48
C MET A 1 -2.43 -7.21 21.38
N SER A 2 -2.28 -8.13 22.34
CA SER A 2 -3.30 -8.47 23.34
C SER A 2 -3.98 -7.24 23.97
N ARG A 3 -3.18 -6.29 24.48
CA ARG A 3 -3.66 -5.02 25.07
C ARG A 3 -4.76 -4.29 24.28
N TRP A 4 -4.77 -4.37 22.95
CA TRP A 4 -5.74 -3.64 22.09
C TRP A 4 -6.80 -4.56 21.48
N LEU A 5 -6.44 -5.80 21.14
CA LEU A 5 -7.30 -6.72 20.41
C LEU A 5 -7.81 -7.91 21.25
N ASP A 6 -7.53 -8.00 22.55
CA ASP A 6 -7.96 -9.13 23.40
C ASP A 6 -9.48 -9.33 23.48
N LYS A 7 -10.26 -8.26 23.26
CA LYS A 7 -11.73 -8.33 23.23
C LYS A 7 -12.29 -8.73 21.87
N GLU A 8 -11.46 -8.75 20.83
CA GLU A 8 -11.85 -9.16 19.50
C GLU A 8 -11.77 -10.68 19.38
N THR A 9 -12.92 -11.34 19.28
CA THR A 9 -12.99 -12.81 19.17
C THR A 9 -12.26 -13.35 17.94
N TRP A 10 -12.22 -12.57 16.86
CA TRP A 10 -11.51 -12.91 15.63
C TRP A 10 -9.98 -12.93 15.79
N PHE A 11 -9.40 -12.10 16.68
CA PHE A 11 -7.95 -11.94 16.75
C PHE A 11 -7.25 -13.23 17.17
N ALA A 12 -7.83 -13.97 18.11
CA ALA A 12 -7.28 -15.25 18.59
C ALA A 12 -7.26 -16.35 17.51
N ARG A 13 -8.07 -16.22 16.46
CA ARG A 13 -8.15 -17.15 15.33
C ARG A 13 -7.18 -16.84 14.21
N LEU A 14 -6.51 -15.67 14.24
CA LEU A 14 -5.48 -15.37 13.26
C LEU A 14 -4.24 -16.25 13.46
N PRO A 15 -3.58 -16.67 12.37
CA PRO A 15 -2.28 -17.32 12.45
C PRO A 15 -1.28 -16.45 13.23
N ASN A 16 -0.44 -17.09 14.05
CA ASN A 16 0.57 -16.42 14.88
C ASN A 16 0.05 -15.34 15.86
N ALA A 17 -1.26 -15.23 16.13
CA ALA A 17 -1.84 -14.15 16.95
C ALA A 17 -1.16 -13.90 18.31
N LYS A 18 -0.70 -14.96 18.97
CA LYS A 18 0.00 -14.89 20.27
C LYS A 18 1.43 -14.35 20.19
N SER A 19 2.05 -14.41 19.01
CA SER A 19 3.48 -14.11 18.81
C SER A 19 3.72 -12.83 18.01
N ILE A 20 2.74 -12.39 17.21
CA ILE A 20 2.84 -11.18 16.39
C ILE A 20 3.07 -9.94 17.27
N THR A 21 3.89 -9.03 16.76
CA THR A 21 4.10 -7.69 17.33
C THR A 21 3.70 -6.60 16.34
N VAL A 22 3.47 -5.37 16.81
CA VAL A 22 3.20 -4.21 15.94
C VAL A 22 4.31 -4.02 14.90
N ARG A 23 5.57 -4.15 15.32
CA ARG A 23 6.72 -4.05 14.41
C ARG A 23 6.68 -5.13 13.32
N MET A 24 6.31 -6.36 13.66
CA MET A 24 6.18 -7.45 12.68
C MET A 24 5.08 -7.21 11.66
N LEU A 25 3.98 -6.57 12.06
CA LEU A 25 2.94 -6.14 11.12
C LEU A 25 3.48 -5.08 10.16
N MET A 26 4.14 -4.04 10.69
CA MET A 26 4.64 -2.92 9.90
C MET A 26 5.75 -3.30 8.90
N ASN A 27 6.48 -4.41 9.12
CA ASN A 27 7.58 -4.84 8.26
C ASN A 27 7.36 -6.19 7.56
N HIS A 28 6.12 -6.71 7.58
CA HIS A 28 5.73 -7.96 6.93
C HIS A 28 6.47 -9.23 7.38
N THR A 29 6.79 -9.31 8.68
CA THR A 29 7.41 -10.52 9.29
C THR A 29 6.44 -11.27 10.21
N SER A 30 5.14 -11.02 10.10
CA SER A 30 4.10 -11.63 10.94
C SER A 30 3.76 -13.09 10.60
N GLY A 31 3.95 -13.49 9.34
CA GLY A 31 3.44 -14.74 8.79
C GLY A 31 1.92 -14.76 8.56
N LEU A 32 1.27 -13.60 8.47
CA LEU A 32 -0.12 -13.51 8.02
C LEU A 32 -0.17 -13.55 6.49
N ALA A 33 -0.94 -14.47 5.92
CA ALA A 33 -1.19 -14.52 4.48
C ALA A 33 -2.09 -13.34 4.03
N ARG A 34 -2.12 -13.09 2.72
CA ARG A 34 -2.99 -12.11 2.05
C ARG A 34 -4.41 -12.65 1.95
N TYR A 35 -5.40 -11.97 2.55
CA TYR A 35 -6.79 -12.44 2.51
C TYR A 35 -7.40 -12.22 1.11
N GLU A 36 -6.97 -11.16 0.44
CA GLU A 36 -7.37 -10.73 -0.88
C GLU A 36 -6.90 -11.67 -2.01
N LEU A 37 -5.96 -12.58 -1.71
CA LEU A 37 -5.53 -13.65 -2.61
C LEU A 37 -6.23 -14.99 -2.33
N ASP A 38 -7.12 -15.07 -1.33
CA ASP A 38 -7.93 -16.26 -1.08
C ASP A 38 -9.05 -16.37 -2.12
N GLU A 39 -9.14 -17.51 -2.81
CA GLU A 39 -10.15 -17.69 -3.87
C GLU A 39 -11.59 -17.54 -3.39
N ARG A 40 -11.87 -17.84 -2.11
CA ARG A 40 -13.20 -17.67 -1.52
C ARG A 40 -13.51 -16.18 -1.35
N PHE A 41 -12.53 -15.38 -0.95
CA PHE A 41 -12.69 -13.93 -0.89
C PHE A 41 -12.97 -13.36 -2.27
N THR A 42 -12.17 -13.72 -3.28
CA THR A 42 -12.39 -13.26 -4.67
C THR A 42 -13.77 -13.67 -5.18
N ALA A 43 -14.23 -14.88 -4.89
CA ALA A 43 -15.57 -15.33 -5.27
C ALA A 43 -16.68 -14.49 -4.62
N ASP A 44 -16.58 -14.22 -3.31
CA ASP A 44 -17.56 -13.41 -2.59
C ASP A 44 -17.55 -11.94 -3.05
N LEU A 45 -16.36 -11.37 -3.31
CA LEU A 45 -16.17 -10.02 -3.82
C LEU A 45 -16.85 -9.82 -5.18
N VAL A 46 -16.66 -10.76 -6.12
CA VAL A 46 -17.29 -10.71 -7.44
C VAL A 46 -18.80 -10.95 -7.37
N ALA A 47 -19.26 -11.83 -6.48
CA ALA A 47 -20.68 -12.12 -6.32
C ALA A 47 -21.46 -10.94 -5.69
N GLN A 48 -20.80 -10.13 -4.86
CA GLN A 48 -21.41 -9.01 -4.14
C GLN A 48 -20.54 -7.75 -4.25
N PRO A 49 -20.48 -7.13 -5.45
CA PRO A 49 -19.52 -6.07 -5.76
C PRO A 49 -19.72 -4.79 -4.94
N ASP A 50 -20.92 -4.55 -4.38
CA ASP A 50 -21.22 -3.37 -3.56
C ASP A 50 -20.88 -3.54 -2.07
N THR A 51 -20.39 -4.70 -1.66
CA THR A 51 -20.19 -5.03 -0.24
C THR A 51 -19.21 -4.06 0.43
N THR A 52 -19.63 -3.51 1.57
CA THR A 52 -18.74 -2.87 2.54
C THR A 52 -18.30 -3.92 3.55
N TRP A 53 -17.01 -4.20 3.58
CA TRP A 53 -16.44 -5.26 4.40
C TRP A 53 -16.13 -4.69 5.79
N SER A 54 -16.41 -5.48 6.84
CA SER A 54 -15.86 -5.22 8.18
C SER A 54 -14.45 -5.80 8.32
N ILE A 55 -13.74 -5.47 9.41
CA ILE A 55 -12.43 -6.07 9.71
C ILE A 55 -12.56 -7.61 9.75
N GLU A 56 -13.56 -8.12 10.46
CA GLU A 56 -13.79 -9.56 10.57
C GLU A 56 -14.17 -10.19 9.23
N ASP A 57 -14.96 -9.52 8.39
CA ASP A 57 -15.31 -10.03 7.06
C ASP A 57 -14.09 -10.24 6.16
N ARG A 58 -13.08 -9.37 6.26
CA ARG A 58 -11.81 -9.55 5.53
C ARG A 58 -10.98 -10.71 6.11
N LEU A 59 -10.90 -10.77 7.43
CA LEU A 59 -9.97 -11.67 8.11
C LEU A 59 -10.48 -13.11 8.21
N LYS A 60 -11.79 -13.34 8.06
CA LYS A 60 -12.41 -14.68 8.22
C LYS A 60 -11.85 -15.76 7.31
N TYR A 61 -11.34 -15.39 6.15
CA TYR A 61 -10.72 -16.33 5.20
C TYR A 61 -9.41 -16.92 5.75
N LEU A 62 -8.76 -16.25 6.70
CA LEU A 62 -7.49 -16.67 7.26
C LEU A 62 -7.63 -17.36 8.62
N PHE A 63 -8.84 -17.44 9.19
CA PHE A 63 -9.03 -18.02 10.52
C PHE A 63 -8.61 -19.47 10.57
N ASP A 64 -7.80 -19.78 11.57
CA ASP A 64 -7.25 -21.11 11.87
C ASP A 64 -6.40 -21.71 10.73
N ALA A 65 -6.00 -20.90 9.75
CA ALA A 65 -5.13 -21.32 8.66
C ALA A 65 -3.70 -21.59 9.17
N THR A 66 -2.97 -22.43 8.43
CA THR A 66 -1.54 -22.61 8.68
C THR A 66 -0.77 -21.40 8.14
N PRO A 67 0.04 -20.71 8.95
CA PRO A 67 0.82 -19.59 8.45
C PRO A 67 1.92 -20.08 7.50
N PRO A 68 2.31 -19.31 6.47
CA PRO A 68 3.45 -19.63 5.60
C PRO A 68 4.76 -19.75 6.37
N PHE A 69 4.89 -19.06 7.50
CA PHE A 69 6.03 -19.15 8.42
C PHE A 69 5.67 -18.68 9.83
N GLU A 70 6.44 -19.10 10.82
CA GLU A 70 6.30 -18.58 12.20
C GLU A 70 6.64 -17.08 12.26
N ALA A 71 5.96 -16.33 13.13
CA ALA A 71 6.23 -14.90 13.31
C ALA A 71 7.72 -14.61 13.56
N GLY A 72 8.27 -13.68 12.78
CA GLY A 72 9.68 -13.27 12.81
C GLY A 72 10.66 -14.25 12.17
N LYS A 73 10.20 -15.37 11.58
CA LYS A 73 11.06 -16.38 10.94
C LYS A 73 11.09 -16.30 9.42
N GLY A 74 10.35 -15.38 8.82
CA GLY A 74 10.29 -15.17 7.39
C GLY A 74 9.78 -13.78 7.05
N TRP A 75 9.66 -13.53 5.75
CA TRP A 75 9.15 -12.29 5.19
C TRP A 75 8.26 -12.61 3.99
N ASP A 76 7.04 -12.09 3.99
CA ASP A 76 6.13 -12.12 2.85
C ASP A 76 5.13 -10.97 2.96
N TYR A 77 4.96 -10.24 1.85
CA TYR A 77 4.12 -9.03 1.83
C TYR A 77 2.66 -9.40 2.09
N SER A 78 1.98 -8.61 2.91
CA SER A 78 0.63 -8.94 3.34
C SER A 78 -0.16 -7.73 3.77
N ASP A 79 -1.21 -7.41 3.01
CA ASP A 79 -2.15 -6.32 3.31
C ASP A 79 -2.92 -6.60 4.60
N THR A 80 -3.14 -7.87 4.93
CA THR A 80 -3.68 -8.33 6.22
C THR A 80 -2.96 -7.71 7.41
N ASN A 81 -1.63 -7.50 7.32
CA ASN A 81 -0.89 -6.85 8.39
C ASN A 81 -1.38 -5.43 8.66
N TYR A 82 -1.66 -4.70 7.58
CA TYR A 82 -2.11 -3.32 7.64
C TYR A 82 -3.59 -3.24 8.06
N ILE A 83 -4.42 -4.22 7.69
CA ILE A 83 -5.79 -4.36 8.24
C ILE A 83 -5.74 -4.49 9.77
N VAL A 84 -4.86 -5.35 10.30
CA VAL A 84 -4.71 -5.52 11.76
C VAL A 84 -4.14 -4.26 12.42
N LEU A 85 -3.19 -3.55 11.78
CA LEU A 85 -2.70 -2.26 12.27
C LEU A 85 -3.78 -1.19 12.31
N GLY A 86 -4.63 -1.12 11.27
CA GLY A 86 -5.80 -0.25 11.22
C GLY A 86 -6.71 -0.47 12.42
N ALA A 87 -7.06 -1.73 12.71
CA ALA A 87 -7.88 -2.10 13.86
C ALA A 87 -7.26 -1.65 15.20
N ILE A 88 -5.94 -1.72 15.34
CA ILE A 88 -5.23 -1.23 16.53
C ILE A 88 -5.30 0.29 16.62
N LEU A 89 -5.06 0.98 15.50
CA LEU A 89 -5.04 2.44 15.45
C LEU A 89 -6.40 3.04 15.77
N GLU A 90 -7.49 2.50 15.21
CA GLU A 90 -8.84 3.00 15.51
C GLU A 90 -9.20 2.85 16.99
N LYS A 91 -8.79 1.75 17.63
CA LYS A 91 -8.97 1.58 19.09
C LYS A 91 -8.11 2.52 19.92
N LEU A 92 -6.90 2.84 19.46
CA LEU A 92 -6.00 3.76 20.14
C LEU A 92 -6.46 5.21 20.04
N CYS A 93 -6.98 5.59 18.87
CA CYS A 93 -7.41 6.95 18.59
C CYS A 93 -8.89 7.19 18.92
N GLU A 94 -9.68 6.14 19.14
CA GLU A 94 -11.14 6.20 19.32
C GLU A 94 -11.84 6.92 18.16
N ARG A 95 -11.26 6.83 16.96
CA ARG A 95 -11.66 7.51 15.72
C ARG A 95 -11.36 6.64 14.52
N SER A 96 -12.03 6.90 13.39
CA SER A 96 -11.74 6.17 12.16
C SER A 96 -10.31 6.47 11.67
N LEU A 97 -9.65 5.49 11.04
CA LEU A 97 -8.31 5.72 10.53
C LEU A 97 -8.31 6.82 9.46
N TYR A 98 -9.33 6.85 8.59
CA TYR A 98 -9.42 7.86 7.55
C TYR A 98 -9.54 9.28 8.12
N ASP A 99 -10.25 9.48 9.23
CA ASP A 99 -10.30 10.78 9.90
C ASP A 99 -8.95 11.15 10.53
N GLU A 100 -8.25 10.19 11.12
CA GLU A 100 -6.91 10.41 11.69
C GLU A 100 -5.90 10.78 10.60
N VAL A 101 -5.92 10.07 9.46
CA VAL A 101 -5.04 10.37 8.32
C VAL A 101 -5.37 11.73 7.71
N ARG A 102 -6.66 12.05 7.55
CA ARG A 102 -7.11 13.36 7.06
C ARG A 102 -6.61 14.50 7.95
N ALA A 103 -6.90 14.42 9.25
CA ALA A 103 -6.58 15.49 10.20
C ALA A 103 -5.07 15.65 10.45
N ARG A 104 -4.30 14.57 10.44
CA ARG A 104 -2.86 14.60 10.74
C ARG A 104 -1.99 14.88 9.52
N PHE A 105 -2.43 14.46 8.34
CA PHE A 105 -1.58 14.45 7.16
C PHE A 105 -2.22 15.12 5.95
N LEU A 106 -3.42 14.73 5.53
CA LEU A 106 -3.97 15.23 4.26
C LEU A 106 -4.29 16.73 4.31
N GLU A 107 -4.99 17.19 5.36
CA GLU A 107 -5.32 18.61 5.51
C GLU A 107 -4.08 19.48 5.78
N PRO A 108 -3.18 19.15 6.73
CA PRO A 108 -2.00 19.98 6.99
C PRO A 108 -1.00 20.05 5.83
N LEU A 109 -0.94 19.02 4.97
CA LEU A 109 -0.05 18.97 3.81
C LEU A 109 -0.74 19.39 2.51
N GLU A 110 -2.01 19.81 2.57
CA GLU A 110 -2.82 20.23 1.42
C GLU A 110 -2.87 19.17 0.30
N LEU A 111 -3.02 17.89 0.68
CA LEU A 111 -3.17 16.75 -0.23
C LEU A 111 -4.65 16.59 -0.62
N ALA A 112 -5.18 17.61 -1.30
CA ALA A 112 -6.61 17.77 -1.56
C ALA A 112 -7.19 16.79 -2.57
N ASP A 113 -6.35 16.16 -3.40
CA ASP A 113 -6.78 15.17 -4.39
C ASP A 113 -6.60 13.72 -3.88
N THR A 114 -6.53 13.56 -2.56
CA THR A 114 -6.39 12.26 -1.89
C THR A 114 -7.57 12.00 -0.96
N GLU A 115 -8.30 10.92 -1.20
CA GLU A 115 -9.50 10.58 -0.43
C GLU A 115 -9.69 9.06 -0.25
N PRO A 116 -10.43 8.64 0.80
CA PRO A 116 -10.75 7.24 1.00
C PRO A 116 -11.58 6.64 -0.14
N ALA A 117 -11.17 5.47 -0.62
CA ALA A 117 -11.88 4.69 -1.63
C ALA A 117 -12.92 3.77 -0.95
N THR A 118 -14.08 4.31 -0.58
CA THR A 118 -15.07 3.59 0.27
C THR A 118 -16.30 3.08 -0.47
N GLN A 119 -16.40 3.37 -1.77
CA GLN A 119 -17.53 3.02 -2.61
C GLN A 119 -17.08 2.86 -4.07
N ARG A 120 -17.96 2.29 -4.91
CA ARG A 120 -17.70 2.08 -6.35
C ARG A 120 -17.77 3.37 -7.16
N GLU A 121 -18.57 4.33 -6.72
CA GLU A 121 -18.66 5.64 -7.38
C GLU A 121 -17.46 6.50 -6.96
N LEU A 122 -16.42 6.49 -7.78
CA LEU A 122 -15.22 7.29 -7.58
C LEU A 122 -15.15 8.36 -8.66
N ALA A 123 -15.35 9.61 -8.26
CA ALA A 123 -15.25 10.73 -9.18
C ALA A 123 -13.80 10.94 -9.63
N HIS A 124 -13.62 11.50 -10.82
CA HIS A 124 -12.32 12.00 -11.31
C HIS A 124 -11.18 10.98 -11.40
N CYS A 125 -11.47 9.67 -11.33
CA CYS A 125 -10.49 8.63 -11.58
C CYS A 125 -10.30 8.38 -13.08
N ALA A 126 -9.05 8.20 -13.50
CA ALA A 126 -8.75 7.79 -14.87
C ALA A 126 -9.28 6.37 -15.12
N GLN A 127 -9.82 6.07 -16.31
CA GLN A 127 -10.15 4.69 -16.68
C GLN A 127 -8.89 3.81 -16.63
N GLY A 128 -8.94 2.76 -15.82
CA GLY A 128 -7.91 1.71 -15.74
C GLY A 128 -8.20 0.52 -16.65
N TYR A 129 -7.13 -0.20 -16.99
CA TYR A 129 -7.12 -1.37 -17.87
C TYR A 129 -6.42 -2.56 -17.21
N ALA A 130 -7.18 -3.48 -16.62
CA ALA A 130 -6.69 -4.61 -15.83
C ALA A 130 -6.13 -5.77 -16.68
N GLY A 131 -6.50 -5.84 -17.96
CA GLY A 131 -6.21 -6.99 -18.82
C GLY A 131 -7.13 -8.19 -18.54
N ALA A 132 -6.95 -9.27 -19.30
CA ALA A 132 -7.84 -10.44 -19.29
C ALA A 132 -7.57 -11.44 -18.15
N HIS A 133 -6.47 -11.29 -17.42
CA HIS A 133 -5.97 -12.27 -16.43
C HIS A 133 -5.73 -11.64 -15.06
N ASP A 134 -6.57 -10.67 -14.68
CA ASP A 134 -6.49 -10.01 -13.39
C ASP A 134 -6.77 -10.99 -12.22
N PRO A 135 -5.97 -10.96 -11.13
CA PRO A 135 -6.16 -11.85 -9.98
C PRO A 135 -7.51 -11.69 -9.25
N LEU A 136 -8.08 -10.48 -9.25
CA LEU A 136 -9.40 -10.21 -8.65
C LEU A 136 -10.55 -10.49 -9.61
N ARG A 137 -10.26 -11.07 -10.79
CA ARG A 137 -11.22 -11.40 -11.86
C ARG A 137 -11.96 -10.16 -12.37
N ILE A 138 -11.33 -9.00 -12.25
CA ILE A 138 -11.85 -7.76 -12.83
C ILE A 138 -11.64 -7.81 -14.34
N GLN A 139 -12.67 -7.44 -15.10
CA GLN A 139 -12.57 -7.35 -16.56
C GLN A 139 -11.66 -6.19 -16.96
N ASP A 140 -11.18 -6.18 -18.20
CA ASP A 140 -10.17 -5.22 -18.65
C ASP A 140 -10.50 -3.77 -18.26
N ARG A 141 -11.67 -3.24 -18.65
CA ARG A 141 -12.10 -1.92 -18.19
C ARG A 141 -12.61 -2.00 -16.75
N VAL A 142 -11.92 -1.31 -15.84
CA VAL A 142 -12.21 -1.36 -14.39
C VAL A 142 -13.39 -0.48 -13.96
N PHE A 143 -13.59 0.65 -14.64
CA PHE A 143 -14.82 1.42 -14.58
C PHE A 143 -15.74 1.02 -15.72
N ASP A 144 -17.04 0.93 -15.42
CA ASP A 144 -18.07 0.81 -16.44
C ASP A 144 -18.32 2.16 -17.15
N GLY A 145 -19.26 2.14 -18.10
CA GLY A 145 -19.65 3.35 -18.85
C GLY A 145 -20.41 4.38 -18.00
N GLU A 146 -20.83 4.02 -16.79
CA GLU A 146 -21.56 4.86 -15.84
C GLU A 146 -20.65 5.44 -14.74
N GLY A 147 -19.38 5.05 -14.69
CA GLY A 147 -18.40 5.54 -13.71
C GLY A 147 -18.36 4.74 -12.41
N HIS A 148 -18.91 3.52 -12.39
CA HIS A 148 -18.79 2.61 -11.26
C HIS A 148 -17.60 1.69 -11.43
N TYR A 149 -16.79 1.60 -10.39
CA TYR A 149 -15.73 0.60 -10.31
C TYR A 149 -16.35 -0.81 -10.28
N ALA A 150 -15.70 -1.79 -10.90
CA ALA A 150 -16.18 -3.18 -11.00
C ALA A 150 -16.53 -3.84 -9.65
N VAL A 151 -15.81 -3.48 -8.58
CA VAL A 151 -16.04 -3.90 -7.19
C VAL A 151 -15.79 -2.71 -6.27
N ASN A 152 -16.39 -2.70 -5.08
CA ASN A 152 -16.17 -1.67 -4.07
C ASN A 152 -14.72 -1.76 -3.54
N PRO A 153 -13.84 -0.80 -3.82
CA PRO A 153 -12.44 -0.83 -3.38
C PRO A 153 -12.29 -0.69 -1.85
N GLN A 154 -13.38 -0.44 -1.12
CA GLN A 154 -13.37 -0.35 0.33
C GLN A 154 -12.77 -1.58 1.00
N PHE A 155 -12.81 -2.76 0.36
CA PHE A 155 -12.14 -3.94 0.89
C PHE A 155 -10.66 -3.69 1.17
N GLU A 156 -9.94 -2.87 0.38
CA GLU A 156 -8.53 -2.55 0.61
C GLU A 156 -8.29 -1.86 1.96
N TRP A 157 -9.21 -0.97 2.37
CA TRP A 157 -9.17 -0.21 3.62
C TRP A 157 -7.77 0.33 3.97
N THR A 158 -7.08 -0.23 4.96
CA THR A 158 -5.74 0.24 5.38
C THR A 158 -4.59 -0.44 4.64
N GLY A 159 -4.85 -1.45 3.81
CA GLY A 159 -3.87 -2.08 2.90
C GLY A 159 -3.62 -1.26 1.64
N GLY A 160 -4.63 -0.49 1.17
CA GLY A 160 -4.50 0.33 -0.04
C GLY A 160 -5.68 1.26 -0.35
N GLY A 161 -6.55 1.54 0.62
CA GLY A 161 -7.89 2.13 0.40
C GLY A 161 -7.95 3.64 0.19
N PHE A 162 -6.97 4.23 -0.50
CA PHE A 162 -7.01 5.64 -0.91
C PHE A 162 -6.95 5.74 -2.45
N VAL A 163 -7.73 6.68 -2.99
CA VAL A 163 -7.49 7.24 -4.32
C VAL A 163 -6.65 8.50 -4.17
N THR A 164 -5.75 8.74 -5.12
CA THR A 164 -4.81 9.87 -5.06
C THR A 164 -4.26 10.20 -6.45
N THR A 165 -3.52 11.31 -6.55
CA THR A 165 -2.83 11.73 -7.77
C THR A 165 -1.31 11.57 -7.63
N ALA A 166 -0.62 11.43 -8.77
CA ALA A 166 0.85 11.42 -8.81
C ALA A 166 1.47 12.68 -8.18
N ARG A 167 0.76 13.83 -8.25
CA ARG A 167 1.18 15.08 -7.60
C ARG A 167 1.15 14.95 -6.08
N ASP A 168 0.04 14.50 -5.51
CA ASP A 168 -0.10 14.37 -4.06
C ASP A 168 0.81 13.27 -3.50
N LEU A 169 1.02 12.18 -4.25
CA LEU A 169 2.04 11.17 -3.91
C LEU A 169 3.45 11.76 -3.85
N ALA A 170 3.83 12.60 -4.81
CA ALA A 170 5.14 13.26 -4.79
C ALA A 170 5.27 14.25 -3.61
N ARG A 171 4.20 14.98 -3.28
CA ARG A 171 4.16 15.89 -2.12
C ARG A 171 4.24 15.13 -0.81
N TRP A 172 3.48 14.04 -0.65
CA TRP A 172 3.55 13.15 0.49
C TRP A 172 4.96 12.58 0.66
N SER A 173 5.56 12.06 -0.42
CA SER A 173 6.93 11.54 -0.41
C SER A 173 7.95 12.59 0.05
N ALA A 174 7.86 13.82 -0.49
CA ALA A 174 8.71 14.93 -0.08
C ALA A 174 8.53 15.29 1.41
N ALA A 175 7.29 15.37 1.89
CA ALA A 175 7.00 15.72 3.27
C ALA A 175 7.46 14.63 4.25
N LEU A 176 7.20 13.35 3.93
CA LEU A 176 7.58 12.23 4.77
C LEU A 176 9.10 12.10 4.83
N TYR A 177 9.75 11.82 3.70
CA TYR A 177 11.17 11.48 3.66
C TYR A 177 12.09 12.70 3.76
N GLY A 178 11.57 13.91 3.48
CA GLY A 178 12.25 15.18 3.71
C GLY A 178 12.21 15.66 5.17
N GLY A 179 11.56 14.92 6.08
CA GLY A 179 11.59 15.22 7.52
C GLY A 179 10.54 16.21 8.02
N THR A 180 9.48 16.46 7.25
CA THR A 180 8.35 17.29 7.70
C THR A 180 7.37 16.50 8.57
N VAL A 181 7.12 15.23 8.23
CA VAL A 181 6.16 14.37 8.95
C VAL A 181 6.79 13.68 10.16
N LEU A 182 8.04 13.23 10.01
CA LEU A 182 8.81 12.53 11.04
C LEU A 182 10.11 13.27 11.25
N ASP A 183 10.55 13.36 12.51
CA ASP A 183 11.89 13.84 12.84
C ASP A 183 12.96 12.82 12.40
N ALA A 184 14.25 13.18 12.56
CA ALA A 184 15.36 12.34 12.13
C ALA A 184 15.35 10.96 12.80
N ASP A 185 15.01 10.89 14.09
CA ASP A 185 14.94 9.63 14.85
C ASP A 185 13.77 8.76 14.37
N GLY A 186 12.60 9.37 14.13
CA GLY A 186 11.43 8.71 13.55
C GLY A 186 11.71 8.15 12.16
N LEU A 187 12.37 8.94 11.29
CA LEU A 187 12.79 8.50 9.97
C LEU A 187 13.82 7.37 10.04
N ALA A 188 14.79 7.45 10.94
CA ALA A 188 15.77 6.39 11.12
C ALA A 188 15.09 5.08 11.54
N ARG A 189 14.15 5.15 12.49
CA ARG A 189 13.37 3.99 12.94
C ARG A 189 12.47 3.42 11.84
N MET A 190 11.85 4.26 11.03
CA MET A 190 11.04 3.83 9.89
C MET A 190 11.88 3.01 8.89
N GLN A 191 13.16 3.34 8.77
CA GLN A 191 14.10 2.68 7.86
C GLN A 191 14.83 1.47 8.45
N GLU A 192 14.55 1.08 9.71
CA GLU A 192 15.05 -0.16 10.31
C GLU A 192 14.45 -1.38 9.58
N ALA A 193 15.13 -1.80 8.51
CA ALA A 193 14.58 -2.70 7.51
C ALA A 193 15.12 -4.13 7.61
N VAL A 194 14.27 -5.08 7.23
CA VAL A 194 14.58 -6.50 7.07
C VAL A 194 14.70 -6.85 5.59
N ASP A 195 15.36 -7.97 5.27
CA ASP A 195 15.47 -8.42 3.88
C ASP A 195 14.08 -8.79 3.32
N ALA A 196 13.78 -8.32 2.11
CA ALA A 196 12.49 -8.47 1.46
C ALA A 196 12.63 -9.21 0.12
N PRO A 197 12.87 -10.54 0.15
CA PRO A 197 13.26 -11.30 -1.04
C PRO A 197 12.20 -11.31 -2.15
N GLY A 198 10.92 -11.06 -1.82
CA GLY A 198 9.82 -10.96 -2.80
C GLY A 198 9.79 -9.66 -3.60
N LEU A 199 10.54 -8.62 -3.20
CA LEU A 199 10.55 -7.30 -3.87
C LEU A 199 11.75 -7.10 -4.80
N GLY A 200 12.65 -8.08 -4.87
CA GLY A 200 13.83 -8.04 -5.72
C GLY A 200 15.14 -8.20 -4.95
N ARG A 201 16.24 -8.30 -5.70
CA ARG A 201 17.57 -8.47 -5.11
C ARG A 201 18.00 -7.22 -4.34
N ASN A 202 18.52 -7.42 -3.13
CA ASN A 202 19.01 -6.36 -2.24
C ASN A 202 17.97 -5.29 -1.88
N VAL A 203 16.68 -5.60 -2.02
CA VAL A 203 15.59 -4.75 -1.53
C VAL A 203 15.26 -5.15 -0.10
N LYS A 204 15.03 -4.15 0.74
CA LYS A 204 14.63 -4.32 2.14
C LYS A 204 13.30 -3.65 2.40
N TYR A 205 12.64 -4.06 3.49
CA TYR A 205 11.38 -3.46 3.92
C TYR A 205 11.49 -3.00 5.38
N GLY A 206 11.26 -1.70 5.58
CA GLY A 206 11.23 -1.03 6.89
C GLY A 206 9.87 -1.09 7.54
N LEU A 207 9.47 -0.02 8.23
CA LEU A 207 8.15 0.10 8.82
C LEU A 207 7.23 0.85 7.85
N GLY A 208 6.66 0.13 6.88
CA GLY A 208 5.85 0.70 5.79
C GLY A 208 6.64 1.47 4.74
N VAL A 209 7.89 1.07 4.51
CA VAL A 209 8.74 1.66 3.48
C VAL A 209 9.57 0.59 2.80
N ILE A 210 9.59 0.62 1.48
CA ILE A 210 10.56 -0.11 0.67
C ILE A 210 11.86 0.69 0.69
N VAL A 211 12.94 0.03 1.09
CA VAL A 211 14.29 0.59 1.11
C VAL A 211 15.09 -0.11 0.02
N GLY A 212 15.47 0.64 -1.01
CA GLY A 212 16.16 0.11 -2.17
C GLY A 212 17.27 1.01 -2.67
N GLU A 213 17.93 0.53 -3.73
CA GLU A 213 18.97 1.25 -4.45
C GLU A 213 18.55 1.41 -5.91
N SER A 214 18.87 2.55 -6.50
CA SER A 214 18.69 2.84 -7.91
C SER A 214 20.01 3.25 -8.54
N ARG A 215 20.02 3.43 -9.86
CA ARG A 215 21.18 4.00 -10.57
C ARG A 215 21.47 5.46 -10.17
N LEU A 216 20.54 6.12 -9.49
CA LEU A 216 20.66 7.49 -8.99
C LEU A 216 20.91 7.54 -7.47
N GLY A 217 21.23 6.39 -6.87
CA GLY A 217 21.47 6.25 -5.42
C GLY A 217 20.26 5.70 -4.67
N ARG A 218 20.31 5.89 -3.36
CA ARG A 218 19.37 5.29 -2.40
C ARG A 218 17.95 5.84 -2.56
N VAL A 219 16.97 4.95 -2.52
CA VAL A 219 15.54 5.27 -2.66
C VAL A 219 14.75 4.76 -1.46
N LEU A 220 13.90 5.64 -0.93
CA LEU A 220 12.84 5.30 0.02
C LEU A 220 11.50 5.46 -0.67
N GLY A 221 10.58 4.51 -0.55
CA GLY A 221 9.31 4.60 -1.26
C GLY A 221 8.37 3.43 -1.04
N HIS A 222 7.41 3.29 -1.95
CA HIS A 222 6.50 2.16 -1.99
C HIS A 222 5.91 1.99 -3.40
N SER A 223 5.65 0.75 -3.80
CA SER A 223 4.91 0.40 -5.03
C SER A 223 3.45 0.08 -4.70
N GLY A 224 2.52 0.37 -5.61
CA GLY A 224 1.10 0.07 -5.43
C GLY A 224 0.56 -0.73 -6.62
N PHE A 225 -0.31 -1.68 -6.34
CA PHE A 225 -1.08 -2.42 -7.34
C PHE A 225 -2.55 -2.43 -6.94
N PHE A 226 -3.39 -2.06 -7.88
CA PHE A 226 -4.82 -2.35 -7.87
C PHE A 226 -5.21 -2.70 -9.30
N PRO A 227 -6.24 -3.51 -9.58
CA PRO A 227 -6.59 -3.85 -10.96
C PRO A 227 -6.70 -2.59 -11.84
N GLY A 228 -6.01 -2.59 -12.98
CA GLY A 228 -5.95 -1.44 -13.88
C GLY A 228 -5.10 -0.25 -13.43
N TYR A 229 -4.41 -0.33 -12.29
CA TYR A 229 -3.53 0.73 -11.79
C TYR A 229 -2.24 0.20 -11.17
N VAL A 230 -1.12 0.73 -11.62
CA VAL A 230 0.18 0.51 -10.99
C VAL A 230 0.77 1.84 -10.58
N THR A 231 1.19 1.94 -9.33
CA THR A 231 1.68 3.18 -8.73
C THR A 231 3.11 2.99 -8.23
N GLU A 232 3.93 4.02 -8.37
CA GLU A 232 5.26 4.10 -7.77
C GLU A 232 5.40 5.46 -7.10
N MET A 233 5.85 5.48 -5.85
CA MET A 233 6.16 6.70 -5.12
C MET A 233 7.49 6.52 -4.41
N GLY A 234 8.32 7.56 -4.39
CA GLY A 234 9.60 7.47 -3.72
C GLY A 234 10.37 8.78 -3.63
N TYR A 235 11.51 8.69 -2.96
CA TYR A 235 12.41 9.77 -2.62
C TYR A 235 13.84 9.32 -2.84
N LEU A 236 14.52 9.96 -3.78
CA LEU A 236 15.95 9.81 -4.02
C LEU A 236 16.70 10.62 -2.98
N VAL A 237 17.34 9.92 -2.03
CA VAL A 237 17.92 10.54 -0.82
C VAL A 237 19.01 11.54 -1.18
N ASP A 238 19.98 11.13 -2.01
CA ASP A 238 21.14 11.96 -2.34
C ASP A 238 20.77 13.16 -3.22
N ALA A 239 19.77 13.01 -4.08
CA ALA A 239 19.27 14.07 -4.96
C ALA A 239 18.20 14.95 -4.29
N GLN A 240 17.72 14.57 -3.10
CA GLN A 240 16.58 15.18 -2.41
C GLN A 240 15.35 15.33 -3.31
N LEU A 241 15.09 14.34 -4.15
CA LEU A 241 14.06 14.39 -5.19
C LEU A 241 12.94 13.39 -4.88
N ALA A 242 11.74 13.93 -4.66
CA ALA A 242 10.52 13.14 -4.52
C ALA A 242 9.82 12.93 -5.87
N TYR A 243 9.18 11.79 -6.03
CA TYR A 243 8.37 11.48 -7.21
C TYR A 243 7.12 10.67 -6.86
N GLY A 244 6.12 10.77 -7.73
CA GLY A 244 4.96 9.90 -7.81
C GLY A 244 4.69 9.60 -9.29
N LEU A 245 4.35 8.35 -9.59
CA LEU A 245 4.04 7.85 -10.92
C LEU A 245 2.84 6.92 -10.82
N GLN A 246 1.88 7.08 -11.73
CA GLN A 246 0.72 6.20 -11.84
C GLN A 246 0.57 5.78 -13.30
N VAL A 247 0.32 4.50 -13.52
CA VAL A 247 0.05 3.89 -14.82
C VAL A 247 -1.33 3.28 -14.75
N ASN A 248 -2.23 3.66 -15.66
CA ASN A 248 -3.62 3.21 -15.69
C ASN A 248 -3.79 1.88 -16.45
N SER A 249 -2.81 0.99 -16.35
CA SER A 249 -2.93 -0.38 -16.84
C SER A 249 -2.17 -1.30 -15.91
N SER A 250 -2.71 -2.48 -15.65
CA SER A 250 -1.99 -3.58 -14.98
C SER A 250 -1.82 -4.79 -15.88
N ASP A 251 -2.11 -4.66 -17.18
CA ASP A 251 -1.81 -5.68 -18.17
C ASP A 251 -0.31 -5.64 -18.53
N PHE A 252 0.49 -6.25 -17.65
CA PHE A 252 1.95 -6.28 -17.77
C PHE A 252 2.44 -6.90 -19.10
N ALA A 253 1.62 -7.73 -19.76
CA ALA A 253 1.99 -8.33 -21.05
C ALA A 253 2.10 -7.28 -22.17
N THR A 254 1.41 -6.15 -22.03
CA THR A 254 1.48 -5.03 -22.99
C THR A 254 2.67 -4.11 -22.75
N TRP A 255 3.37 -4.26 -21.61
CA TRP A 255 4.42 -3.35 -21.21
C TRP A 255 5.75 -3.69 -21.88
N LYS A 256 6.34 -2.70 -22.56
CA LYS A 256 7.69 -2.82 -23.14
C LYS A 256 8.80 -2.54 -22.13
N ARG A 257 8.48 -1.82 -21.06
CA ARG A 257 9.41 -1.29 -20.05
C ARG A 257 8.71 -1.20 -18.70
N SER A 258 9.45 -1.37 -17.60
CA SER A 258 8.88 -1.14 -16.27
C SER A 258 8.70 0.36 -16.01
N PRO A 259 7.67 0.77 -15.23
CA PRO A 259 7.46 2.15 -14.79
C PRO A 259 8.69 2.71 -14.08
N SER A 260 9.31 1.91 -13.21
CA SER A 260 10.56 2.26 -12.53
C SER A 260 11.70 2.59 -13.50
N SER A 261 11.85 1.85 -14.61
CA SER A 261 12.89 2.13 -15.60
C SER A 261 12.69 3.47 -16.31
N VAL A 262 11.44 3.80 -16.67
CA VAL A 262 11.09 5.07 -17.32
C VAL A 262 11.29 6.22 -16.36
N LEU A 263 10.85 6.05 -15.12
CA LEU A 263 11.02 7.05 -14.07
C LEU A 263 12.50 7.37 -13.83
N MET A 264 13.37 6.36 -13.73
CA MET A 264 14.80 6.58 -13.52
C MET A 264 15.47 7.31 -14.68
N GLU A 265 14.94 7.23 -15.90
CA GLU A 265 15.35 8.07 -17.05
C GLU A 265 14.93 9.51 -16.91
N LEU A 266 13.67 9.76 -16.57
CA LEU A 266 13.17 11.11 -16.34
C LEU A 266 13.90 11.79 -15.17
N ALA A 267 14.10 11.07 -14.07
CA ALA A 267 14.83 11.56 -12.90
C ALA A 267 16.30 11.90 -13.24
N ALA A 268 16.98 11.06 -14.04
CA ALA A 268 18.35 11.33 -14.46
C ALA A 268 18.45 12.61 -15.30
N LEU A 269 17.50 12.84 -16.20
CA LEU A 269 17.42 14.07 -17.00
C LEU A 269 17.19 15.30 -16.12
N ALA A 270 16.29 15.21 -15.14
CA ALA A 270 16.02 16.28 -14.19
C ALA A 270 17.26 16.63 -13.34
N CYS A 271 17.97 15.62 -12.83
CA CYS A 271 19.21 15.81 -12.06
C CYS A 271 20.33 16.43 -12.92
N ALA A 272 20.44 16.04 -14.19
CA ALA A 272 21.44 16.59 -15.11
C ALA A 272 21.19 18.07 -15.47
N GLY A 273 19.92 18.48 -15.62
CA GLY A 273 19.59 19.89 -15.90
C GLY A 273 19.80 20.82 -14.70
N ALA A 274 19.68 20.30 -13.47
CA ALA A 274 19.92 21.08 -12.25
C ALA A 274 21.41 21.43 -12.05
N THR A 275 22.34 20.60 -12.54
CA THR A 275 23.79 20.85 -12.42
C THR A 275 24.35 21.78 -13.48
N SER A 276 23.69 21.93 -14.64
CA SER A 276 24.10 22.86 -15.71
C SER A 276 23.68 24.32 -15.49
N SER A 277 23.02 24.63 -14.37
CA SER A 277 22.44 25.94 -14.06
C SER A 277 23.22 26.74 -13.00
N LYS A 278 24.45 26.33 -12.69
CA LYS A 278 25.40 27.03 -11.78
C LYS A 278 26.66 27.39 -12.54
#